data_AF-A0A2E5K343-F1
#
_entry.id   AF-A0A2E5K343-F1
#
_cell.length_a   1.000
_cell.length_b   1.000
_cell.length_c   1.000
_cell.angle_alpha   90.00
_cell.angle_beta   90.00
_cell.angle_gamma   90.00
#
_symmetry.space_group_name_H-M   'P 1'
#
loop_
_entity.id
_entity.type
_entity.pdbx_description
1 polymer ?
#
loop_
_entity_poly.entity_id
_entity_poly.type
_entity_poly.pdbx_seq_one_letter_code
_entity_poly.pdbx_strand_id
1 'polypeptide(L)'
;MANLDFINNFGVLTWEDGESADKTIIIDLINDALLEGDGTFTIQLLETSGSSVPDQNNFQSITVQDNKGESQSWFEFSTVLYSGTESPESLNVSVERFGDGVGRASVRI
;
A
#
# COMPACT_ATOMS: atom_id res chain seq x y z
N MET A 1 8.13 -2.90 -9.06
CA MET A 1 6.97 -3.46 -9.80
C MET A 1 5.79 -3.12 -8.93
N ALA A 2 4.78 -2.40 -9.42
CA ALA A 2 3.60 -2.15 -8.61
C ALA A 2 2.86 -3.48 -8.47
N ASN A 3 2.53 -3.89 -7.24
CA ASN A 3 1.45 -4.86 -7.07
C ASN A 3 0.16 -4.24 -7.62
N LEU A 4 -0.82 -5.09 -7.86
CA LEU A 4 -2.14 -4.63 -8.25
C LEU A 4 -3.01 -4.70 -6.99
N ASP A 5 -3.43 -3.55 -6.46
CA ASP A 5 -4.23 -3.48 -5.21
C ASP A 5 -5.71 -3.87 -5.40
N PHE A 6 -6.18 -3.99 -6.65
CA PHE A 6 -7.59 -4.23 -6.96
C PHE A 6 -7.82 -5.04 -8.23
N ILE A 7 -8.94 -5.73 -8.31
CA ILE A 7 -9.39 -6.41 -9.53
C ILE A 7 -10.29 -5.44 -10.32
N ASN A 8 -9.98 -5.25 -11.59
CA ASN A 8 -10.79 -4.43 -12.48
C ASN A 8 -12.06 -5.19 -12.93
N ASN A 9 -13.16 -4.98 -12.19
CA ASN A 9 -14.48 -5.52 -12.47
C ASN A 9 -15.50 -4.42 -12.86
N PHE A 10 -15.09 -3.41 -13.63
CA PHE A 10 -16.00 -2.32 -14.02
C PHE A 10 -17.12 -2.80 -14.97
N GLY A 11 -18.31 -2.19 -14.81
CA GLY A 11 -19.51 -2.52 -15.58
C GLY A 11 -20.36 -1.29 -15.89
N VAL A 12 -21.53 -1.54 -16.48
CA VAL A 12 -22.51 -0.49 -16.81
C VAL A 12 -23.61 -0.49 -15.75
N LEU A 13 -23.88 0.68 -15.17
CA LEU A 13 -25.07 0.90 -14.35
C LEU A 13 -26.21 1.40 -15.25
N THR A 14 -27.37 0.74 -15.18
CA THR A 14 -28.55 1.07 -15.97
C THR A 14 -29.72 1.37 -15.05
N TRP A 15 -30.43 2.46 -15.34
CA TRP A 15 -31.68 2.85 -14.70
C TRP A 15 -32.83 2.65 -15.69
N GLU A 16 -33.88 1.98 -15.24
CA GLU A 16 -35.13 1.85 -16.00
C GLU A 16 -35.96 3.14 -15.91
N ASP A 17 -36.99 3.26 -16.74
CA ASP A 17 -37.89 4.42 -16.73
C ASP A 17 -38.50 4.63 -15.34
N GLY A 18 -38.35 5.84 -14.81
CA GLY A 18 -38.81 6.22 -13.47
C GLY A 18 -37.90 5.80 -12.31
N GLU A 19 -36.79 5.09 -12.54
CA GLU A 19 -35.81 4.80 -11.48
C GLU A 19 -34.91 6.01 -11.19
N SER A 20 -34.77 6.35 -9.91
CA SER A 20 -33.92 7.46 -9.45
C SER A 20 -33.06 7.11 -8.23
N ALA A 21 -33.14 5.88 -7.73
CA ALA A 21 -32.33 5.42 -6.62
C ALA A 21 -30.87 5.25 -7.03
N ASP A 22 -29.96 5.49 -6.08
CA ASP A 22 -28.54 5.25 -6.27
C ASP A 22 -28.24 3.78 -6.59
N LYS A 23 -27.26 3.54 -7.47
CA LYS A 23 -26.73 2.21 -7.79
C LYS A 23 -25.24 2.18 -7.46
N THR A 24 -24.76 1.02 -7.03
CA THR A 24 -23.37 0.82 -6.59
C THR A 24 -22.63 -0.13 -7.52
N ILE A 25 -21.32 0.07 -7.63
CA ILE A 25 -20.37 -0.92 -8.16
C ILE A 25 -19.63 -1.58 -7.00
N ILE A 26 -19.24 -2.84 -7.17
CA ILE A 26 -18.38 -3.55 -6.23
C ILE A 26 -16.98 -3.62 -6.84
N ILE A 27 -15.98 -3.17 -6.08
CA ILE A 27 -14.57 -3.25 -6.47
C ILE A 27 -13.91 -4.25 -5.52
N ASP A 28 -13.40 -5.34 -6.07
CA ASP A 28 -12.68 -6.34 -5.28
C ASP A 28 -11.25 -5.88 -5.03
N LEU A 29 -10.82 -5.92 -3.77
CA LEU A 29 -9.46 -5.56 -3.36
C LEU A 29 -8.58 -6.80 -3.26
N ILE A 30 -7.32 -6.67 -3.62
CA ILE A 30 -6.31 -7.72 -3.45
C ILE A 30 -5.61 -7.48 -2.12
N ASN A 31 -5.72 -8.47 -1.22
CA ASN A 31 -4.98 -8.47 0.03
C ASN A 31 -3.86 -9.50 -0.08
N ASP A 32 -2.64 -9.04 -0.30
CA ASP A 32 -1.45 -9.90 -0.32
C ASP A 32 -0.70 -9.86 1.03
N ALA A 33 0.55 -10.29 1.06
CA ALA A 33 1.37 -10.39 2.27
C ALA A 33 2.51 -9.36 2.32
N LEU A 34 2.62 -8.49 1.31
CA LEU A 34 3.69 -7.51 1.19
C LEU A 34 3.31 -6.19 1.88
N LEU A 35 4.31 -5.51 2.45
CA LEU A 35 4.17 -4.13 2.91
C LEU A 35 4.49 -3.21 1.74
N GLU A 36 3.50 -2.47 1.29
CA GLU A 36 3.58 -1.68 0.05
C GLU A 36 3.16 -0.22 0.28
N GLY A 37 2.51 0.06 1.40
CA GLY A 37 1.93 1.37 1.71
C GLY A 37 0.63 1.61 0.94
N ASP A 38 0.01 2.77 1.17
CA ASP A 38 -1.30 3.07 0.56
C ASP A 38 -1.21 3.16 -0.98
N GLY A 39 -2.09 2.42 -1.65
CA GLY A 39 -2.28 2.44 -3.09
C GLY A 39 -3.34 3.43 -3.53
N THR A 40 -3.20 4.03 -4.72
CA THR A 40 -4.23 4.94 -5.28
C THR A 40 -4.51 4.62 -6.74
N PHE A 41 -5.80 4.61 -7.09
CA PHE A 41 -6.28 4.50 -8.46
C PHE A 41 -7.46 5.44 -8.72
N THR A 42 -7.75 5.67 -10.01
CA THR A 42 -8.85 6.55 -10.43
C THR A 42 -9.90 5.75 -11.17
N ILE A 43 -11.17 6.02 -10.88
CA ILE A 43 -12.31 5.56 -11.68
C ILE A 43 -12.90 6.75 -12.44
N GLN A 44 -13.39 6.51 -13.65
CA GLN A 44 -14.01 7.53 -14.49
C GLN A 44 -15.35 7.01 -15.05
N LEU A 45 -16.38 7.84 -14.98
CA LEU A 45 -17.65 7.65 -15.65
C LEU A 45 -17.48 7.98 -17.14
N LEU A 46 -17.89 7.06 -18.00
CA LEU A 46 -17.87 7.22 -19.45
C LEU A 46 -19.31 7.34 -19.96
N GLU A 47 -19.51 8.20 -20.95
CA GLU A 47 -20.81 8.36 -21.58
C GLU A 47 -21.24 7.06 -22.28
N THR A 48 -22.51 6.72 -22.13
CA THR A 48 -23.19 5.66 -22.89
C THR A 48 -24.43 6.23 -23.56
N SER A 49 -25.04 5.48 -24.48
CA SER A 49 -26.21 5.95 -25.24
C SER A 49 -27.34 6.41 -24.32
N GLY A 50 -27.79 7.66 -24.46
CA GLY A 50 -28.89 8.22 -23.67
C GLY A 50 -28.48 8.82 -22.33
N SER A 51 -27.18 8.93 -22.05
CA SER A 51 -26.65 9.59 -20.84
C SER A 51 -25.85 10.85 -21.19
N SER A 52 -25.75 11.78 -20.24
CA SER A 52 -24.79 12.88 -20.25
C SER A 52 -24.01 12.83 -18.94
N VAL A 53 -22.68 12.85 -19.03
CA VAL A 53 -21.79 12.81 -17.87
C VAL A 53 -21.01 14.13 -17.85
N PRO A 54 -21.41 15.11 -17.02
CA PRO A 54 -20.71 16.39 -16.93
C PRO A 54 -19.25 16.19 -16.49
N ASP A 55 -18.31 16.94 -17.07
CA ASP A 55 -16.89 16.87 -16.68
C ASP A 55 -16.67 17.14 -15.19
N GLN A 56 -17.55 17.93 -14.58
CA GLN A 56 -17.53 18.17 -13.15
C GLN A 56 -18.04 16.93 -12.41
N ASN A 57 -17.11 16.22 -11.77
CA ASN A 57 -17.32 15.00 -10.97
C ASN A 57 -17.49 13.69 -11.78
N ASN A 58 -16.96 13.60 -12.99
CA ASN A 58 -16.95 12.34 -13.74
C ASN A 58 -15.81 11.38 -13.37
N PHE A 59 -14.92 11.75 -12.43
CA PHE A 59 -13.87 10.87 -11.94
C PHE A 59 -13.77 10.93 -10.42
N GLN A 60 -13.30 9.83 -9.83
CA GLN A 60 -13.04 9.72 -8.41
C GLN A 60 -11.68 9.05 -8.19
N SER A 61 -10.84 9.71 -7.38
CA SER A 61 -9.63 9.09 -6.83
C SER A 61 -10.03 8.22 -5.64
N ILE A 62 -9.56 6.98 -5.63
CA ILE A 62 -9.79 5.99 -4.58
C ILE A 62 -8.43 5.60 -4.00
N THR A 63 -8.33 5.66 -2.68
CA THR A 63 -7.14 5.23 -1.92
C THR A 63 -7.48 3.94 -1.17
N VAL A 64 -6.63 2.94 -1.33
CA VAL A 64 -6.69 1.67 -0.60
C VAL A 64 -5.58 1.70 0.43
N GLN A 65 -5.96 1.62 1.70
CA GLN A 65 -4.99 1.62 2.80
C GLN A 65 -4.35 0.25 2.95
N ASP A 66 -3.03 0.24 3.09
CA ASP A 66 -2.32 -0.99 3.40
C ASP A 66 -2.62 -1.41 4.85
N ASN A 67 -2.95 -2.69 5.03
CA ASN A 67 -3.25 -3.26 6.34
C ASN A 67 -2.03 -3.90 7.02
N LYS A 68 -0.84 -3.87 6.41
CA LYS A 68 0.39 -4.40 7.02
C LYS A 68 0.99 -3.50 8.10
N GLY A 69 0.53 -2.24 8.23
CA GLY A 69 1.05 -1.25 9.20
C GLY A 69 2.32 -0.55 8.72
N GLU A 70 2.96 0.28 9.56
CA GLU A 70 4.30 0.81 9.26
C GLU A 70 5.36 -0.29 9.41
N SER A 71 6.47 -0.21 8.65
CA SER A 71 7.54 -1.20 8.81
C SER A 71 8.11 -1.09 10.22
N GLN A 72 7.89 -2.10 11.06
CA GLN A 72 8.22 -2.03 12.49
C GLN A 72 9.69 -2.37 12.75
N SER A 73 10.60 -1.98 11.86
CA SER A 73 12.01 -2.30 12.02
C SER A 73 12.72 -1.30 12.93
N TRP A 74 13.37 -1.79 13.98
CA TRP A 74 14.31 -1.01 14.80
C TRP A 74 15.65 -1.74 14.92
N PHE A 75 16.68 -1.02 15.39
CA PHE A 75 18.05 -1.52 15.45
C PHE A 75 18.62 -1.33 16.85
N GLU A 76 19.24 -2.38 17.39
CA GLU A 76 19.95 -2.32 18.67
C GLU A 76 21.33 -2.98 18.54
N PHE A 77 22.29 -2.59 19.37
CA PHE A 77 23.51 -3.38 19.48
C PHE A 77 23.19 -4.77 20.04
N SER A 78 23.80 -5.81 19.47
CA SER A 78 23.54 -7.20 19.90
C SER A 78 23.92 -7.49 21.36
N THR A 79 24.66 -6.59 22.02
CA THR A 79 24.95 -6.63 23.45
C THR A 79 25.17 -5.22 23.99
N VAL A 80 24.94 -5.04 25.28
CA VAL A 80 25.15 -3.79 26.02
C VAL A 80 26.64 -3.48 26.23
N LEU A 81 27.50 -4.51 26.22
CA LEU A 81 28.95 -4.34 26.45
C LEU A 81 29.76 -5.16 25.44
N TYR A 82 30.61 -4.45 24.71
CA TYR A 82 31.69 -5.03 23.92
C TYR A 82 33.02 -4.81 24.64
N SER A 83 33.88 -5.82 24.63
CA SER A 83 35.25 -5.72 25.15
C SER A 83 36.21 -6.46 24.23
N GLY A 84 37.45 -5.99 24.15
CA GLY A 84 38.50 -6.55 23.33
C GLY A 84 39.88 -6.13 23.84
N THR A 85 40.91 -6.69 23.24
CA THR A 85 42.29 -6.22 23.44
C THR A 85 42.81 -5.67 22.12
N GLU A 86 43.96 -5.00 22.13
CA GLU A 86 44.59 -4.49 20.90
C GLU A 86 45.07 -5.62 19.96
N SER A 87 45.03 -6.87 20.41
CA SER A 87 45.27 -8.07 19.59
C SER A 87 44.03 -8.99 19.63
N PRO A 88 43.35 -9.25 18.51
CA PRO A 88 43.65 -8.76 17.16
C PRO A 88 43.40 -7.24 17.03
N GLU A 89 43.95 -6.61 15.97
CA GLU A 89 43.83 -5.17 15.67
C GLU A 89 42.41 -4.73 15.27
N SER A 90 41.39 -5.52 15.61
CA SER A 90 39.99 -5.24 15.31
C SER A 90 39.06 -5.90 16.34
N LEU A 91 37.93 -5.25 16.60
CA LEU A 91 36.85 -5.77 17.43
C LEU A 91 35.57 -5.79 16.60
N ASN A 92 34.88 -6.92 16.56
CA ASN A 92 33.59 -7.03 15.91
C ASN A 92 32.49 -6.46 16.81
N VAL A 93 31.79 -5.44 16.32
CA VAL A 93 30.60 -4.85 16.94
C VAL A 93 29.41 -5.15 16.05
N SER A 94 28.38 -5.79 16.61
CA SER A 94 27.20 -6.23 15.87
C SER A 94 25.98 -5.38 16.22
N VAL A 95 25.15 -5.14 15.20
CA VAL A 95 23.82 -4.53 15.35
C VAL A 95 22.80 -5.54 14.87
N GLU A 96 21.77 -5.75 15.69
CA GLU A 96 20.64 -6.61 15.37
C GLU A 96 19.47 -5.76 14.87
N ARG A 97 18.82 -6.25 13.82
CA ARG A 97 17.57 -5.68 13.29
C ARG A 97 16.43 -6.47 13.91
N PHE A 98 15.53 -5.76 14.57
CA PHE A 98 14.30 -6.30 15.13
C PHE A 98 13.10 -5.87 14.30
N GLY A 99 11.92 -6.44 14.60
CA GLY A 99 10.68 -6.14 13.92
C GLY A 99 10.33 -7.11 12.80
N ASP A 100 9.64 -6.60 11.78
CA ASP A 100 9.14 -7.37 10.63
C ASP A 100 10.22 -7.76 9.62
N GLY A 101 11.40 -7.12 9.65
CA GLY A 101 12.50 -7.38 8.71
C GLY A 101 12.21 -6.96 7.27
N VAL A 102 11.12 -6.23 7.00
CA VAL A 102 10.66 -5.93 5.63
C VAL A 102 11.38 -4.71 5.06
N GLY A 103 11.72 -4.76 3.76
CA GLY A 103 12.32 -3.63 3.06
C GLY A 103 13.79 -3.37 3.39
N ARG A 104 14.42 -2.54 2.54
CA ARG A 104 15.80 -2.07 2.74
C ARG A 104 15.81 -1.04 3.86
N ALA A 105 16.65 -1.27 4.87
CA ALA A 105 16.88 -0.32 5.96
C ALA A 105 18.38 -0.15 6.22
N SER A 106 18.77 0.99 6.78
CA SER A 106 20.17 1.30 7.10
C SER A 106 20.24 2.15 8.37
N VAL A 107 21.19 1.83 9.24
CA VAL A 107 21.56 2.64 10.41
C VAL A 107 22.98 3.17 10.20
N ARG A 108 23.25 4.40 10.65
CA ARG A 108 24.60 4.99 10.64
C ARG A 108 25.19 4.83 12.04
N ILE A 109 26.48 4.51 12.10
CA ILE A 109 27.28 4.35 13.32
C ILE A 109 28.43 5.35 13.23
#